data_AF-A0A8I0TV97-F1
#
_entry.id   AF-A0A8I0TV97-F1
#
_cell.length_a   1.000
_cell.length_b   1.000
_cell.length_c   1.000
_cell.angle_alpha   90.00
_cell.angle_beta   90.00
_cell.angle_gamma   90.00
#
_symmetry.space_group_name_H-M   'P 1'
#
loop_
_entity.id
_entity.type
_entity.pdbx_description
1 polymer ?
#
loop_
_entity_poly.entity_id
_entity_poly.type
_entity_poly.pdbx_seq_one_letter_code
_entity_poly.pdbx_strand_id
1 'polypeptide(L)'
;MSGGEVSEVDLARVALRSAMEAARKNGSGQKVKKKTQPVRTVRRDGREPMGLGVAIGALVTERAWELPAAGATLRQRWEAIAPELAGHVVAVGYDADSGQLTVCPESAAWATKTRLEQARVIEAANKSAGRTVVHALRILAPGSVPVPDPADAPAAAAAPTGPAKTRETACDGYRRALAAHRQATPPSRVDPGIAEAVERQNRAMRELSRRAFPEPDVVPDDAPAPIEQARAQRRRQAAVTEAAALRRARAERAARDGGSRPAADCAADHGVSRALVGSDGVRPERDAGRGLDDRFPPRCC
;
A
#
# COMPACT_ATOMS: atom_id res chain seq x y z
N MET A 1 -0.29 -79.63 10.90
CA MET A 1 -1.56 -78.98 10.52
C MET A 1 -1.25 -77.56 10.11
N SER A 2 -1.53 -77.15 8.86
CA SER A 2 -1.68 -75.76 8.45
C SER A 2 -2.61 -75.71 7.24
N GLY A 3 -3.35 -74.62 7.04
CA GLY A 3 -4.41 -74.51 6.04
C GLY A 3 -5.44 -73.39 6.25
N GLY A 4 -5.34 -72.60 7.33
CA GLY A 4 -6.22 -71.44 7.53
C GLY A 4 -5.75 -70.18 6.80
N GLU A 5 -4.45 -69.88 6.87
CA GLU A 5 -3.85 -68.59 6.49
C GLU A 5 -4.05 -68.23 5.01
N VAL A 6 -4.11 -69.21 4.11
CA VAL A 6 -4.31 -68.97 2.67
C VAL A 6 -5.71 -68.41 2.38
N SER A 7 -6.72 -68.87 3.11
CA SER A 7 -8.14 -68.53 2.90
C SER A 7 -8.45 -67.07 3.28
N GLU A 8 -7.82 -66.55 4.33
CA GLU A 8 -8.06 -65.19 4.82
C GLU A 8 -7.51 -64.12 3.86
N VAL A 9 -6.34 -64.38 3.27
CA VAL A 9 -5.75 -63.49 2.25
C VAL A 9 -6.55 -63.52 0.94
N ASP A 10 -7.17 -64.66 0.59
CA ASP A 10 -8.10 -64.75 -0.53
C ASP A 10 -9.41 -63.97 -0.25
N LEU A 11 -9.98 -64.08 0.95
CA LEU A 11 -11.13 -63.29 1.40
C LEU A 11 -10.88 -61.78 1.28
N ALA A 12 -9.73 -61.30 1.75
CA ALA A 12 -9.33 -59.90 1.60
C ALA A 12 -9.24 -59.47 0.11
N ARG A 13 -8.68 -60.32 -0.76
CA ARG A 13 -8.61 -60.10 -2.21
C ARG A 13 -9.97 -60.23 -2.94
N VAL A 14 -10.99 -60.82 -2.32
CA VAL A 14 -12.38 -60.80 -2.81
C VAL A 14 -13.10 -59.52 -2.36
N ALA A 15 -13.02 -59.17 -1.07
CA ALA A 15 -13.64 -57.96 -0.51
C ALA A 15 -13.13 -56.67 -1.16
N LEU A 16 -11.84 -56.58 -1.48
CA LEU A 16 -11.27 -55.42 -2.17
C LEU A 16 -11.81 -55.28 -3.62
N ARG A 17 -12.09 -56.39 -4.31
CA ARG A 17 -12.67 -56.35 -5.68
C ARG A 17 -14.13 -55.93 -5.67
N SER A 18 -14.95 -56.46 -4.76
CA SER A 18 -16.36 -56.03 -4.65
C SER A 18 -16.49 -54.56 -4.23
N ALA A 19 -15.61 -54.07 -3.35
CA ALA A 19 -15.53 -52.65 -3.00
C ALA A 19 -15.16 -51.76 -4.21
N MET A 20 -14.17 -52.16 -5.02
CA MET A 20 -13.82 -51.44 -6.25
C MET A 20 -14.94 -51.44 -7.30
N GLU A 21 -15.67 -52.54 -7.46
CA GLU A 21 -16.83 -52.59 -8.34
C GLU A 21 -17.97 -51.67 -7.87
N ALA A 22 -18.27 -51.66 -6.57
CA ALA A 22 -19.27 -50.76 -6.00
C ALA A 22 -18.87 -49.29 -6.21
N ALA A 23 -17.60 -48.95 -5.97
CA ALA A 23 -17.07 -47.61 -6.26
C ALA A 23 -17.17 -47.25 -7.75
N ARG A 24 -16.91 -48.20 -8.66
CA ARG A 24 -16.98 -47.96 -10.12
C ARG A 24 -18.41 -47.82 -10.62
N LYS A 25 -19.37 -48.56 -10.04
CA LYS A 25 -20.82 -48.42 -10.31
C LYS A 25 -21.38 -47.09 -9.77
N ASN A 26 -20.86 -46.60 -8.65
CA ASN A 26 -21.28 -45.33 -8.04
C ASN A 26 -20.52 -44.09 -8.57
N GLY A 27 -19.38 -44.27 -9.25
CA GLY A 27 -18.47 -43.19 -9.65
C GLY A 27 -18.99 -42.27 -10.77
N SER A 28 -20.05 -42.66 -11.49
CA SER A 28 -20.61 -41.90 -12.61
C SER A 28 -22.03 -41.40 -12.33
N GLY A 29 -22.15 -40.19 -11.77
CA GLY A 29 -23.38 -39.40 -11.93
C GLY A 29 -23.78 -38.46 -10.79
N GLN A 30 -23.44 -38.75 -9.54
CA GLN A 30 -24.02 -38.00 -8.41
C GLN A 30 -23.19 -36.78 -7.98
N LYS A 31 -23.30 -35.68 -8.76
CA LYS A 31 -22.90 -34.33 -8.31
C LYS A 31 -23.76 -33.93 -7.10
N VAL A 32 -23.25 -34.18 -5.90
CA VAL A 32 -23.91 -33.75 -4.64
C VAL A 32 -24.06 -32.24 -4.65
N LYS A 33 -25.29 -31.75 -4.86
CA LYS A 33 -25.64 -30.34 -4.68
C LYS A 33 -25.39 -29.98 -3.23
N LYS A 34 -24.30 -29.25 -2.94
CA LYS A 34 -24.06 -28.63 -1.63
C LYS A 34 -25.25 -27.72 -1.31
N LYS A 35 -26.15 -28.17 -0.44
CA LYS A 35 -27.17 -27.30 0.15
C LYS A 35 -26.45 -26.30 1.03
N THR A 36 -26.54 -25.02 0.70
CA THR A 36 -26.04 -23.93 1.54
C THR A 36 -26.84 -23.92 2.84
N GLN A 37 -26.30 -24.53 3.89
CA GLN A 37 -26.90 -24.45 5.22
C GLN A 37 -26.77 -23.00 5.72
N PRO A 38 -27.85 -22.37 6.23
CA PRO A 38 -27.72 -21.06 6.83
C PRO A 38 -26.82 -21.15 8.07
N VAL A 39 -25.77 -20.32 8.11
CA VAL A 39 -24.82 -20.31 9.22
C VAL A 39 -25.50 -19.72 10.45
N ARG A 40 -26.10 -20.60 11.25
CA ARG A 40 -26.50 -20.26 12.62
C ARG A 40 -25.23 -19.97 13.40
N THR A 41 -25.04 -18.72 13.80
CA THR A 41 -23.98 -18.25 14.69
C THR A 41 -24.23 -18.73 16.12
N VAL A 42 -24.20 -20.06 16.32
CA VAL A 42 -23.90 -20.62 17.63
C VAL A 42 -22.58 -20.00 18.05
N ARG A 43 -22.59 -19.29 19.18
CA ARG A 43 -21.42 -18.57 19.70
C ARG A 43 -20.43 -19.57 20.29
N ARG A 44 -19.81 -20.36 19.40
CA ARG A 44 -18.87 -21.44 19.69
C ARG A 44 -17.76 -20.89 20.57
N ASP A 45 -17.55 -21.52 21.72
CA ASP A 45 -16.55 -21.07 22.70
C ASP A 45 -15.19 -20.85 22.04
N GLY A 46 -14.54 -19.73 22.37
CA GLY A 46 -13.27 -19.28 21.79
C GLY A 46 -12.04 -20.12 22.19
N ARG A 47 -12.23 -21.43 22.41
CA ARG A 47 -11.20 -22.43 22.71
C ARG A 47 -10.74 -23.21 21.47
N GLU A 48 -11.51 -23.14 20.39
CA GLU A 48 -11.21 -23.79 19.11
C GLU A 48 -10.53 -22.80 18.14
N PRO A 49 -9.31 -23.09 17.62
CA PRO A 49 -8.64 -22.20 16.69
C PRO A 49 -9.36 -22.16 15.33
N MET A 50 -10.06 -21.07 15.08
CA MET A 50 -10.70 -20.83 13.78
C MET A 50 -9.66 -20.67 12.66
N GLY A 51 -9.84 -21.40 11.56
CA GLY A 51 -8.94 -21.32 10.40
C GLY A 51 -8.92 -19.91 9.80
N LEU A 52 -7.73 -19.40 9.46
CA LEU A 52 -7.49 -17.98 9.13
C LEU A 52 -8.46 -17.40 8.10
N GLY A 53 -8.77 -18.12 7.02
CA GLY A 53 -9.72 -17.66 6.00
C GLY A 53 -11.16 -17.52 6.50
N VAL A 54 -11.57 -18.35 7.47
CA VAL A 54 -12.89 -18.24 8.13
C VAL A 54 -12.88 -17.08 9.12
N ALA A 55 -11.78 -16.88 9.85
CA ALA A 55 -11.61 -15.74 10.76
C ALA A 55 -11.64 -14.40 10.00
N ILE A 56 -10.93 -14.30 8.88
CA ILE A 56 -10.94 -13.12 8.00
C ILE A 56 -12.34 -12.91 7.40
N GLY A 57 -12.99 -13.96 6.89
CA GLY A 57 -14.34 -13.87 6.35
C GLY A 57 -15.37 -13.40 7.38
N ALA A 58 -15.30 -13.91 8.62
CA ALA A 58 -16.13 -13.44 9.72
C ALA A 58 -15.82 -11.99 10.10
N LEU A 59 -14.56 -11.58 10.15
CA LEU A 59 -14.18 -10.19 10.43
C LEU A 59 -14.64 -9.20 9.34
N VAL A 60 -14.63 -9.61 8.06
CA VAL A 60 -15.11 -8.78 6.95
C VAL A 60 -16.62 -8.55 7.04
N THR A 61 -17.40 -9.57 7.43
CA THR A 61 -18.86 -9.46 7.59
C THR A 61 -19.27 -8.78 8.90
N GLU A 62 -18.64 -9.13 10.04
CA GLU A 62 -18.91 -8.51 11.35
C GLU A 62 -18.51 -7.03 11.43
N ARG A 63 -17.59 -6.57 10.57
CA ARG A 63 -17.03 -5.22 10.59
C ARG A 63 -17.44 -4.34 9.41
N ALA A 64 -18.49 -4.74 8.68
CA ALA A 64 -19.10 -4.04 7.54
C ALA A 64 -18.15 -3.75 6.35
N TRP A 65 -16.99 -4.42 6.26
CA TRP A 65 -16.02 -4.22 5.17
C TRP A 65 -16.51 -4.76 3.82
N GLU A 66 -17.57 -5.56 3.82
CA GLU A 66 -18.31 -6.01 2.62
C GLU A 66 -18.69 -4.86 1.66
N LEU A 67 -19.13 -3.71 2.17
CA LEU A 67 -19.61 -2.60 1.33
C LEU A 67 -18.45 -1.85 0.64
N PRO A 68 -17.39 -1.39 1.35
CA PRO A 68 -16.18 -0.87 0.70
C PRO A 68 -15.53 -1.86 -0.27
N ALA A 69 -15.49 -3.15 0.05
CA ALA A 69 -14.95 -4.19 -0.83
C ALA A 69 -15.77 -4.36 -2.11
N ALA A 70 -17.11 -4.26 -2.03
CA ALA A 70 -17.97 -4.23 -3.20
C ALA A 70 -17.70 -2.99 -4.07
N GLY A 71 -17.53 -1.81 -3.47
CA GLY A 71 -17.14 -0.58 -4.18
C GLY A 71 -15.84 -0.72 -4.98
N ALA A 72 -14.78 -1.26 -4.37
CA ALA A 72 -13.53 -1.55 -5.07
C ALA A 72 -13.71 -2.55 -6.22
N THR A 73 -14.52 -3.60 -6.01
CA THR A 73 -14.83 -4.62 -7.02
C THR A 73 -15.61 -4.05 -8.20
N LEU A 74 -16.60 -3.17 -7.94
CA LEU A 74 -17.38 -2.48 -8.98
C LEU A 74 -16.49 -1.59 -9.85
N ARG A 75 -15.54 -0.86 -9.25
CA ARG A 75 -14.57 -0.04 -9.98
C ARG A 75 -13.64 -0.89 -10.86
N GLN A 76 -13.12 -2.00 -10.33
CA GLN A 76 -12.27 -2.92 -11.11
C GLN A 76 -13.02 -3.59 -12.27
N ARG A 77 -14.34 -3.84 -12.11
CA ARG A 77 -15.17 -4.51 -13.11
C ARG A 77 -15.96 -3.56 -14.01
N TRP A 78 -15.69 -2.25 -13.95
CA TRP A 78 -16.48 -1.21 -14.61
C TRP A 78 -16.71 -1.45 -16.11
N GLU A 79 -15.67 -1.84 -16.86
CA GLU A 79 -15.75 -2.13 -18.29
C GLU A 79 -16.70 -3.31 -18.62
N ALA A 80 -16.84 -4.27 -17.70
CA ALA A 80 -17.76 -5.40 -17.84
C ALA A 80 -19.19 -5.10 -17.31
N ILE A 81 -19.37 -3.97 -16.62
CA ILE A 81 -20.67 -3.48 -16.12
C ILE A 81 -21.30 -2.52 -17.12
N ALA A 82 -20.48 -1.61 -17.69
CA ALA A 82 -20.90 -0.57 -18.62
C ALA A 82 -19.94 -0.50 -19.84
N PRO A 83 -19.91 -1.54 -20.71
CA PRO A 83 -19.02 -1.55 -21.89
C PRO A 83 -19.29 -0.38 -22.83
N GLU A 84 -20.55 0.05 -22.93
CA GLU A 84 -21.01 1.23 -23.67
C GLU A 84 -20.47 2.58 -23.16
N LEU A 85 -19.86 2.60 -21.97
CA LEU A 85 -19.27 3.78 -21.32
C LEU A 85 -17.78 3.59 -21.01
N ALA A 86 -17.20 2.43 -21.35
CA ALA A 86 -15.78 2.15 -21.14
C ALA A 86 -14.90 3.12 -21.95
N GLY A 87 -13.69 3.42 -21.45
CA GLY A 87 -12.78 4.42 -22.02
C GLY A 87 -13.20 5.88 -21.77
N HIS A 88 -14.48 6.21 -21.89
CA HIS A 88 -14.99 7.59 -21.83
C HIS A 88 -15.60 8.00 -20.47
N VAL A 89 -15.88 7.04 -19.60
CA VAL A 89 -16.41 7.29 -18.24
C VAL A 89 -15.64 6.40 -17.27
N VAL A 90 -15.16 6.97 -16.16
CA VAL A 90 -14.33 6.27 -15.16
C VAL A 90 -15.03 6.22 -13.81
N ALA A 91 -15.07 5.05 -13.18
CA ALA A 91 -15.59 4.87 -11.83
C ALA A 91 -14.56 5.33 -10.77
N VAL A 92 -14.88 6.43 -10.09
CA VAL A 92 -13.98 7.19 -9.22
C VAL A 92 -13.93 6.64 -7.79
N GLY A 93 -15.10 6.49 -7.19
CA GLY A 93 -15.29 6.21 -5.76
C GLY A 93 -16.68 5.64 -5.51
N TYR A 94 -16.90 5.09 -4.32
CA TYR A 94 -18.16 4.46 -3.94
C TYR A 94 -18.41 4.72 -2.46
N ASP A 95 -19.45 5.51 -2.19
CA ASP A 95 -19.95 5.76 -0.85
C ASP A 95 -20.72 4.53 -0.37
N ALA A 96 -20.21 3.90 0.69
CA ALA A 96 -20.75 2.69 1.29
C ALA A 96 -22.00 2.93 2.15
N ASP A 97 -22.21 4.14 2.66
CA ASP A 97 -23.33 4.49 3.55
C ASP A 97 -24.56 4.92 2.75
N SER A 98 -24.40 5.67 1.65
CA SER A 98 -25.50 6.01 0.74
C SER A 98 -25.65 5.07 -0.46
N GLY A 99 -24.67 4.19 -0.70
CA GLY A 99 -24.66 3.29 -1.86
C GLY A 99 -24.53 4.01 -3.19
N GLN A 100 -23.81 5.14 -3.23
CA GLN A 100 -23.61 5.96 -4.42
C GLN A 100 -22.29 5.63 -5.11
N LEU A 101 -22.36 5.20 -6.37
CA LEU A 101 -21.19 5.06 -7.24
C LEU A 101 -20.90 6.41 -7.91
N THR A 102 -19.71 6.98 -7.68
CA THR A 102 -19.30 8.25 -8.29
C THR A 102 -18.53 7.98 -9.59
N VAL A 103 -18.92 8.66 -10.68
CA VAL A 103 -18.34 8.49 -12.02
C VAL A 103 -17.92 9.83 -12.63
N CYS A 104 -16.76 9.85 -13.28
CA CYS A 104 -16.24 11.00 -14.01
C CYS A 104 -16.36 10.74 -15.54
N PRO A 105 -17.21 11.48 -16.26
CA PRO A 105 -17.24 11.46 -17.72
C PRO A 105 -16.13 12.35 -18.31
N GLU A 106 -15.60 11.94 -19.46
CA GLU A 106 -14.61 12.71 -20.23
C GLU A 106 -15.20 14.03 -20.77
N SER A 107 -16.43 13.98 -21.31
CA SER A 107 -17.08 15.11 -21.99
C SER A 107 -18.55 15.29 -21.61
N ALA A 108 -19.12 16.46 -21.91
CA ALA A 108 -20.54 16.76 -21.66
C ALA A 108 -21.51 15.84 -22.43
N ALA A 109 -21.10 15.32 -23.60
CA ALA A 109 -21.86 14.33 -24.36
C ALA A 109 -21.90 12.99 -23.62
N TRP A 110 -20.75 12.52 -23.11
CA TRP A 110 -20.66 11.29 -22.31
C TRP A 110 -21.36 11.42 -20.95
N ALA A 111 -21.31 12.61 -20.33
CA ALA A 111 -22.12 12.92 -19.14
C ALA A 111 -23.63 12.76 -19.41
N THR A 112 -24.09 13.14 -20.61
CA THR A 112 -25.49 12.98 -21.03
C THR A 112 -25.84 11.52 -21.33
N LYS A 113 -25.00 10.76 -22.06
CA LYS A 113 -25.22 9.30 -22.27
C LYS A 113 -25.30 8.57 -20.92
N THR A 114 -24.40 8.88 -20.00
CA THR A 114 -24.37 8.28 -18.64
C THR A 114 -25.66 8.57 -17.86
N ARG A 115 -26.26 9.76 -18.00
CA ARG A 115 -27.55 10.10 -17.37
C ARG A 115 -28.71 9.29 -17.96
N LEU A 116 -28.72 9.10 -19.28
CA LEU A 116 -29.76 8.33 -19.99
C LEU A 116 -29.67 6.83 -19.68
N GLU A 117 -28.45 6.30 -19.53
CA GLU A 117 -28.21 4.86 -19.27
C GLU A 117 -28.13 4.51 -17.77
N GLN A 118 -28.22 5.49 -16.87
CA GLN A 118 -28.05 5.35 -15.42
C GLN A 118 -28.80 4.14 -14.82
N ALA A 119 -30.06 3.93 -15.18
CA ALA A 119 -30.85 2.81 -14.66
C ALA A 119 -30.28 1.44 -15.07
N ARG A 120 -29.82 1.30 -16.33
CA ARG A 120 -29.19 0.07 -16.84
C ARG A 120 -27.83 -0.18 -16.16
N VAL A 121 -27.05 0.88 -15.94
CA VAL A 121 -25.77 0.80 -15.23
C VAL A 121 -25.95 0.34 -13.78
N ILE A 122 -26.97 0.86 -13.07
CA ILE A 122 -27.30 0.45 -11.70
C ILE A 122 -27.76 -1.02 -11.65
N GLU A 123 -28.61 -1.46 -12.59
CA GLU A 123 -29.02 -2.87 -12.70
C GLU A 123 -27.81 -3.79 -12.96
N ALA A 124 -26.96 -3.44 -13.94
CA ALA A 124 -25.76 -4.20 -14.28
C ALA A 124 -24.75 -4.26 -13.13
N ALA A 125 -24.57 -3.16 -12.40
CA ALA A 125 -23.72 -3.09 -11.21
C ALA A 125 -24.21 -4.05 -10.12
N ASN A 126 -25.49 -3.97 -9.74
CA ASN A 126 -26.09 -4.84 -8.72
C ASN A 126 -26.08 -6.32 -9.15
N LYS A 127 -26.34 -6.60 -10.43
CA LYS A 127 -26.23 -7.94 -11.03
C LYS A 127 -24.80 -8.49 -10.96
N SER A 128 -23.79 -7.63 -11.14
CA SER A 128 -22.37 -8.02 -11.03
C SER A 128 -21.91 -8.26 -9.57
N ALA A 129 -22.52 -7.56 -8.61
CA ALA A 129 -22.25 -7.70 -7.18
C ALA A 129 -23.05 -8.85 -6.51
N GLY A 130 -24.05 -9.40 -7.21
CA GLY A 130 -24.91 -10.48 -6.72
C GLY A 130 -25.89 -10.06 -5.60
N ARG A 131 -25.95 -8.76 -5.28
CA ARG A 131 -26.81 -8.15 -4.25
C ARG A 131 -27.04 -6.67 -4.61
N THR A 132 -28.03 -6.03 -3.99
CA THR A 132 -28.22 -4.57 -4.12
C THR A 132 -27.12 -3.84 -3.33
N VAL A 133 -26.25 -3.13 -4.04
CA VAL A 133 -25.08 -2.38 -3.52
C VAL A 133 -25.12 -0.92 -3.97
N VAL A 134 -25.53 -0.68 -5.22
CA VAL A 134 -25.64 0.65 -5.83
C VAL A 134 -27.11 1.04 -5.87
N HIS A 135 -27.43 2.18 -5.26
CA HIS A 135 -28.77 2.77 -5.26
C HIS A 135 -28.88 3.97 -6.19
N ALA A 136 -27.79 4.73 -6.37
CA ALA A 136 -27.72 5.87 -7.27
C ALA A 136 -26.31 6.04 -7.87
N LEU A 137 -26.23 6.85 -8.94
CA LEU A 137 -25.00 7.13 -9.69
C LEU A 137 -24.71 8.64 -9.63
N ARG A 138 -23.61 9.03 -8.99
CA ARG A 138 -23.18 10.44 -8.86
C ARG A 138 -22.31 10.80 -10.06
N ILE A 139 -22.90 11.44 -11.06
CA ILE A 139 -22.22 11.82 -12.30
C ILE A 139 -21.59 13.20 -12.10
N LEU A 140 -20.25 13.26 -12.10
CA LEU A 140 -19.47 14.49 -11.94
C LEU A 140 -19.55 15.38 -13.18
N ALA A 141 -19.10 16.63 -13.05
CA ALA A 141 -18.93 17.53 -14.19
C ALA A 141 -17.78 17.03 -15.09
N PRO A 142 -17.91 17.10 -16.42
CA PRO A 142 -16.86 16.66 -17.33
C PRO A 142 -15.58 17.47 -17.12
N GLY A 143 -14.44 16.79 -17.06
CA GLY A 143 -13.14 17.40 -16.76
C GLY A 143 -12.93 17.83 -15.31
N SER A 144 -13.90 17.64 -14.41
CA SER A 144 -13.63 17.80 -12.96
C SER A 144 -12.79 16.63 -12.46
N VAL A 145 -11.48 16.86 -12.27
CA VAL A 145 -10.62 15.92 -11.57
C VAL A 145 -11.21 15.72 -10.18
N PRO A 146 -11.60 14.49 -9.79
CA PRO A 146 -12.17 14.27 -8.47
C PRO A 146 -11.10 14.49 -7.41
N VAL A 147 -11.22 15.60 -6.69
CA VAL A 147 -10.65 15.68 -5.34
C VAL A 147 -11.31 14.53 -4.56
N PRO A 148 -10.54 13.58 -4.00
CA PRO A 148 -11.13 12.49 -3.22
C PRO A 148 -11.89 13.09 -2.04
N ASP A 149 -13.16 12.72 -1.91
CA ASP A 149 -14.00 13.17 -0.80
C ASP A 149 -13.30 12.74 0.52
N PRO A 150 -13.11 13.62 1.52
CA PRO A 150 -12.37 13.27 2.74
C PRO A 150 -13.07 12.20 3.61
N ALA A 151 -14.26 11.73 3.20
CA ALA A 151 -14.93 10.54 3.71
C ALA A 151 -14.48 9.23 3.02
N ASP A 152 -14.17 9.25 1.71
CA ASP A 152 -13.75 8.09 0.92
C ASP A 152 -12.28 7.70 1.19
N ALA A 153 -11.45 8.68 1.58
CA ALA A 153 -10.17 8.38 2.21
C ALA A 153 -10.44 7.84 3.62
N PRO A 154 -9.94 6.64 4.01
CA PRO A 154 -10.04 6.20 5.41
C PRO A 154 -9.27 7.20 6.25
N ALA A 155 -10.02 8.07 6.96
CA ALA A 155 -9.56 9.38 7.39
C ALA A 155 -8.14 9.30 7.96
N ALA A 156 -7.18 9.86 7.21
CA ALA A 156 -5.75 9.62 7.40
C ALA A 156 -5.28 10.29 8.70
N ALA A 157 -5.55 9.62 9.82
CA ALA A 157 -5.53 10.16 11.16
C ALA A 157 -4.22 10.90 11.40
N ALA A 158 -4.33 12.25 11.43
CA ALA A 158 -3.26 13.17 11.05
C ALA A 158 -1.91 12.71 11.59
N ALA A 159 -1.04 12.25 10.68
CA ALA A 159 0.08 11.36 10.98
C ALA A 159 0.83 11.84 12.23
N PRO A 160 0.74 11.11 13.36
CA PRO A 160 0.72 11.72 14.68
C PRO A 160 1.97 12.57 14.92
N THR A 161 1.78 13.88 15.04
CA THR A 161 2.84 14.92 15.03
C THR A 161 3.68 14.99 16.31
N GLY A 162 3.87 13.84 16.98
CA GLY A 162 4.78 13.65 18.09
C GLY A 162 5.62 12.39 17.86
N PRO A 163 6.66 12.16 18.68
CA PRO A 163 7.42 10.91 18.62
C PRO A 163 6.47 9.72 18.80
N ALA A 164 6.64 8.69 17.97
CA ALA A 164 5.80 7.50 18.00
C ALA A 164 5.74 6.93 19.44
N LYS A 165 4.53 6.82 19.99
CA LYS A 165 4.31 6.36 21.37
C LYS A 165 4.60 4.86 21.46
N THR A 166 5.87 4.54 21.68
CA THR A 166 6.37 3.19 21.91
C THR A 166 5.74 2.58 23.17
N ARG A 167 5.92 1.27 23.32
CA ARG A 167 5.48 0.53 24.51
C ARG A 167 6.18 0.99 25.80
N GLU A 168 7.37 1.60 25.68
CA GLU A 168 8.11 2.22 26.79
C GLU A 168 7.69 3.68 27.08
N THR A 169 7.38 4.46 26.05
CA THR A 169 7.00 5.89 26.14
C THR A 169 5.49 6.14 26.25
N ALA A 170 4.71 5.10 26.50
CA ALA A 170 3.27 5.18 26.77
C ALA A 170 2.96 5.77 28.18
N CYS A 171 1.72 6.20 28.40
CA CYS A 171 1.30 6.79 29.67
C CYS A 171 1.32 5.79 30.84
N ASP A 172 1.50 6.30 32.06
CA ASP A 172 1.69 5.47 33.26
C ASP A 172 0.56 4.48 33.54
N GLY A 173 -0.70 4.85 33.30
CA GLY A 173 -1.83 3.93 33.42
C GLY A 173 -1.70 2.73 32.48
N TYR A 174 -1.32 2.96 31.23
CA TYR A 174 -1.03 1.89 30.27
C TYR A 174 0.17 1.05 30.72
N ARG A 175 1.28 1.69 31.12
CA ARG A 175 2.49 0.97 31.58
C ARG A 175 2.24 0.09 32.82
N ARG A 176 1.41 0.55 33.76
CA ARG A 176 0.95 -0.23 34.93
C ARG A 176 0.05 -1.40 34.52
N ALA A 177 -0.97 -1.16 33.69
CA ALA A 177 -1.84 -2.23 33.17
C ALA A 177 -1.05 -3.30 32.39
N LEU A 178 -0.04 -2.86 31.63
CA LEU A 178 0.87 -3.73 30.89
C LEU A 178 1.77 -4.57 31.79
N ALA A 179 2.26 -4.00 32.90
CA ALA A 179 3.03 -4.71 33.91
C ALA A 179 2.16 -5.74 34.65
N ALA A 180 0.96 -5.36 35.07
CA ALA A 180 -0.02 -6.27 35.68
C ALA A 180 -0.40 -7.43 34.75
N HIS A 181 -0.66 -7.16 33.46
CA HIS A 181 -0.91 -8.21 32.47
C HIS A 181 0.31 -9.14 32.32
N ARG A 182 1.54 -8.61 32.29
CA ARG A 182 2.76 -9.43 32.23
C ARG A 182 2.95 -10.29 33.47
N GLN A 183 2.62 -9.80 34.66
CA GLN A 183 2.67 -10.55 35.93
C GLN A 183 1.57 -11.61 36.02
N ALA A 184 0.37 -11.32 35.51
CA ALA A 184 -0.76 -12.25 35.46
C ALA A 184 -0.67 -13.28 34.32
N THR A 185 0.24 -13.10 33.36
CA THR A 185 0.49 -14.10 32.30
C THR A 185 1.46 -15.14 32.86
N PRO A 186 1.03 -16.41 33.09
CA PRO A 186 1.96 -17.43 33.53
C PRO A 186 3.06 -17.65 32.46
N PRO A 187 4.31 -17.93 32.85
CA PRO A 187 5.37 -18.20 31.89
C PRO A 187 4.99 -19.38 31.01
N SER A 188 5.16 -19.24 29.70
CA SER A 188 4.87 -20.32 28.75
C SER A 188 5.82 -21.48 29.01
N ARG A 189 5.30 -22.55 29.62
CA ARG A 189 6.02 -23.80 29.85
C ARG A 189 6.08 -24.59 28.55
N VAL A 190 6.88 -24.10 27.60
CA VAL A 190 7.41 -24.93 26.51
C VAL A 190 8.29 -25.98 27.16
N ASP A 191 8.03 -27.25 26.88
CA ASP A 191 8.87 -28.35 27.34
C ASP A 191 10.29 -28.19 26.78
N PRO A 192 11.36 -28.36 27.59
CA PRO A 192 12.73 -28.14 27.12
C PRO A 192 13.11 -29.04 25.94
N GLY A 193 12.61 -30.28 25.88
CA GLY A 193 12.84 -31.18 24.75
C GLY A 193 12.20 -30.69 23.45
N ILE A 194 11.08 -29.96 23.53
CA ILE A 194 10.46 -29.29 22.36
C ILE A 194 11.32 -28.10 21.93
N ALA A 195 11.82 -27.28 22.85
CA ALA A 195 12.70 -26.16 22.53
C ALA A 195 14.00 -26.65 21.85
N GLU A 196 14.65 -27.67 22.40
CA GLU A 196 15.83 -28.31 21.83
C GLU A 196 15.57 -29.00 20.48
N ALA A 197 14.37 -29.56 20.27
CA ALA A 197 13.98 -30.10 18.96
C ALA A 197 13.83 -29.00 17.91
N VAL A 198 13.17 -27.89 18.25
CA VAL A 198 13.02 -26.71 17.38
C VAL A 198 14.37 -26.06 17.08
N GLU A 199 15.27 -25.95 18.05
CA GLU A 199 16.61 -25.39 17.80
C GLU A 199 17.47 -26.32 16.92
N ARG A 200 17.43 -27.64 17.12
CA ARG A 200 18.06 -28.61 16.23
C ARG A 200 17.52 -28.52 14.80
N GLN A 201 16.20 -28.40 14.63
CA GLN A 201 15.56 -28.21 13.32
C GLN A 201 16.01 -26.90 12.67
N ASN A 202 16.01 -25.78 13.41
CA ASN A 202 16.46 -24.48 12.92
C ASN A 202 17.95 -24.49 12.53
N ARG A 203 18.80 -25.20 13.29
CA ARG A 203 20.22 -25.37 12.95
C ARG A 203 20.38 -26.16 11.65
N ALA A 204 19.69 -27.29 11.50
CA ALA A 204 19.70 -28.08 10.26
C ALA A 204 19.19 -27.27 9.04
N MET A 205 18.10 -26.53 9.20
CA MET A 205 17.56 -25.66 8.13
C MET A 205 18.55 -24.55 7.73
N ARG A 206 19.24 -23.92 8.69
CA ARG A 206 20.29 -22.92 8.42
C ARG A 206 21.50 -23.53 7.71
N GLU A 207 21.88 -24.76 8.07
CA GLU A 207 22.99 -25.46 7.42
C GLU A 207 22.64 -25.88 5.98
N LEU A 208 21.44 -26.42 5.76
CA LEU A 208 20.93 -26.69 4.41
C LEU A 208 20.84 -25.41 3.57
N SER A 209 20.37 -24.30 4.16
CA SER A 209 20.32 -23.00 3.48
C SER A 209 21.71 -22.52 3.04
N ARG A 210 22.75 -22.66 3.89
CA ARG A 210 24.14 -22.29 3.54
C ARG A 210 24.76 -23.20 2.47
N ARG A 211 24.32 -24.46 2.38
CA ARG A 211 24.78 -25.40 1.34
C ARG A 211 24.07 -25.18 0.00
N ALA A 212 22.79 -24.78 0.03
CA ALA A 212 22.00 -24.47 -1.17
C ALA A 212 22.29 -23.07 -1.73
N PHE A 213 22.55 -22.11 -0.83
CA PHE A 213 22.93 -20.74 -1.13
C PHE A 213 24.24 -20.42 -0.39
N PRO A 214 25.40 -20.87 -0.90
CA PRO A 214 26.68 -20.35 -0.45
C PRO A 214 26.74 -18.87 -0.86
N GLU A 215 26.81 -17.97 0.12
CA GLU A 215 27.09 -16.57 -0.20
C GLU A 215 28.52 -16.48 -0.77
N PRO A 216 28.74 -15.75 -1.88
CA PRO A 216 30.08 -15.56 -2.42
C PRO A 216 30.94 -14.80 -1.42
N ASP A 217 32.26 -15.01 -1.47
CA ASP A 217 33.20 -14.25 -0.66
C ASP A 217 32.95 -12.75 -0.82
N VAL A 218 32.66 -12.07 0.30
CA VAL A 218 32.31 -10.65 0.31
C VAL A 218 33.52 -9.84 -0.14
N VAL A 219 33.52 -9.42 -1.40
CA VAL A 219 34.44 -8.42 -1.92
C VAL A 219 34.31 -7.17 -1.04
N PRO A 220 35.38 -6.66 -0.41
CA PRO A 220 35.25 -5.64 0.65
C PRO A 220 34.55 -4.34 0.26
N ASP A 221 34.46 -4.06 -1.04
CA ASP A 221 33.82 -2.87 -1.63
C ASP A 221 32.28 -3.00 -1.73
N ASP A 222 31.74 -4.22 -1.70
CA ASP A 222 30.29 -4.52 -1.78
C ASP A 222 29.63 -4.73 -0.40
N ALA A 223 30.32 -4.32 0.67
CA ALA A 223 29.71 -4.23 1.99
C ALA A 223 28.54 -3.22 1.94
N PRO A 224 27.28 -3.61 2.24
CA PRO A 224 26.12 -2.75 2.01
C PRO A 224 26.21 -1.49 2.89
N ALA A 225 26.55 -0.37 2.25
CA ALA A 225 26.82 0.90 2.91
C ALA A 225 25.69 1.23 3.91
N PRO A 226 26.01 1.54 5.19
CA PRO A 226 25.03 1.72 6.25
C PRO A 226 23.84 2.56 5.79
N ILE A 227 22.62 2.18 6.20
CA ILE A 227 21.37 2.70 5.62
C ILE A 227 21.33 4.24 5.54
N GLU A 228 21.95 4.94 6.50
CA GLU A 228 22.11 6.40 6.47
C GLU A 228 23.07 6.95 5.41
N GLN A 229 24.18 6.25 5.12
CA GLN A 229 25.06 6.60 3.99
C GLN A 229 24.33 6.43 2.65
N ALA A 230 23.60 5.32 2.46
CA ALA A 230 22.78 5.09 1.27
C ALA A 230 21.64 6.14 1.14
N ARG A 231 21.04 6.57 2.26
CA ARG A 231 20.09 7.69 2.32
C ARG A 231 20.75 9.01 1.95
N ALA A 232 21.95 9.30 2.46
CA ALA A 232 22.71 10.52 2.17
C ALA A 232 23.15 10.60 0.70
N GLN A 233 23.60 9.49 0.11
CA GLN A 233 23.95 9.39 -1.30
C GLN A 233 22.74 9.69 -2.21
N ARG A 234 21.58 9.10 -1.92
CA ARG A 234 20.33 9.41 -2.65
C ARG A 234 19.90 10.87 -2.52
N ARG A 235 20.06 11.49 -1.34
CA ARG A 235 19.82 12.95 -1.16
C ARG A 235 20.76 13.80 -2.01
N ARG A 236 22.05 13.44 -2.10
CA ARG A 236 23.03 14.13 -2.96
C ARG A 236 22.69 13.99 -4.44
N GLN A 237 22.30 12.78 -4.88
CA GLN A 237 21.85 12.53 -6.26
C GLN A 237 20.60 13.36 -6.61
N ALA A 238 19.61 13.41 -5.72
CA ALA A 238 18.41 14.23 -5.90
C ALA A 238 18.72 15.75 -5.99
N ALA A 239 19.61 16.27 -5.14
CA ALA A 239 20.03 17.66 -5.22
C ALA A 239 20.76 18.01 -6.55
N VAL A 240 21.50 17.05 -7.13
CA VAL A 240 22.16 17.23 -8.44
C VAL A 240 21.14 17.25 -9.58
N THR A 241 20.14 16.36 -9.56
CA THR A 241 19.09 16.36 -10.60
C THR A 241 18.15 17.57 -10.48
N GLU A 242 17.82 17.99 -9.26
CA GLU A 242 17.09 19.24 -8.99
C GLU A 242 17.86 20.46 -9.51
N ALA A 243 19.16 20.59 -9.18
CA ALA A 243 20.00 21.69 -9.68
C ALA A 243 20.12 21.70 -11.22
N ALA A 244 20.13 20.53 -11.87
CA ALA A 244 20.10 20.43 -13.33
C ALA A 244 18.75 20.87 -13.91
N ALA A 245 17.63 20.44 -13.31
CA ALA A 245 16.29 20.86 -13.70
C ALA A 245 16.08 22.37 -13.52
N LEU A 246 16.57 22.96 -12.43
CA LEU A 246 16.53 24.41 -12.18
C LEU A 246 17.36 25.20 -13.19
N ARG A 247 18.54 24.71 -13.61
CA ARG A 247 19.32 25.33 -14.70
C ARG A 247 18.55 25.30 -16.01
N ARG A 248 17.98 24.15 -16.39
CA ARG A 248 17.15 23.99 -17.59
C ARG A 248 15.93 24.93 -17.58
N ALA A 249 15.19 24.96 -16.47
CA ALA A 249 14.01 25.81 -16.30
C ALA A 249 14.34 27.31 -16.19
N ARG A 250 15.61 27.71 -16.06
CA ARG A 250 16.07 29.10 -16.23
C ARG A 250 16.40 29.38 -17.70
N ALA A 251 17.12 28.48 -18.37
CA ALA A 251 17.40 28.61 -19.81
C ALA A 251 16.12 28.65 -20.67
N GLU A 252 15.13 27.81 -20.38
CA GLU A 252 13.83 27.81 -21.05
C GLU A 252 12.97 29.05 -20.74
N ARG A 253 13.25 29.79 -19.66
CA ARG A 253 12.64 31.10 -19.40
C ARG A 253 13.36 32.19 -20.20
N ALA A 254 14.69 32.28 -20.08
CA ALA A 254 15.49 33.21 -20.86
C ALA A 254 15.28 33.09 -22.39
N ALA A 255 15.00 31.89 -22.91
CA ALA A 255 14.62 31.68 -24.31
C ALA A 255 13.24 32.25 -24.67
N ARG A 256 12.24 32.15 -23.77
CA ARG A 256 10.91 32.77 -23.96
C ARG A 256 11.00 34.29 -23.85
N ASP A 257 11.71 34.79 -22.85
CA ASP A 257 11.90 36.22 -22.60
C ASP A 257 12.69 36.89 -23.74
N GLY A 258 13.74 36.21 -24.24
CA GLY A 258 14.50 36.63 -25.42
C GLY A 258 13.70 36.61 -26.72
N GLY A 259 12.79 35.64 -26.88
CA GLY A 259 11.82 35.61 -27.98
C GLY A 259 10.73 36.69 -27.89
N SER A 260 10.65 37.43 -26.79
CA SER A 260 9.67 38.49 -26.55
C SER A 260 10.21 39.91 -26.76
N ARG A 261 11.36 40.08 -27.44
CA ARG A 261 11.84 41.40 -27.91
C ARG A 261 11.36 41.63 -29.36
N PRO A 262 10.37 42.50 -29.61
CA PRO A 262 10.06 42.91 -30.98
C PRO A 262 11.27 43.65 -31.58
N ALA A 263 11.51 43.44 -32.88
CA ALA A 263 12.52 44.20 -33.61
C ALA A 263 12.05 45.65 -33.77
N ALA A 264 12.70 46.56 -33.05
CA ALA A 264 12.44 47.99 -33.08
C ALA A 264 13.76 48.74 -33.19
N ASP A 265 14.30 48.81 -34.41
CA ASP A 265 15.39 49.72 -34.75
C ASP A 265 15.26 50.14 -36.22
N CYS A 266 14.91 51.41 -36.45
CA CYS A 266 14.88 52.02 -37.78
C CYS A 266 14.86 53.56 -37.67
N ALA A 267 16.08 54.11 -37.55
CA ALA A 267 16.48 55.48 -37.89
C ALA A 267 15.71 56.70 -37.31
N ALA A 268 16.43 57.47 -36.49
CA ALA A 268 16.61 58.91 -36.75
C ALA A 268 18.01 59.34 -36.24
N ASP A 269 18.75 60.07 -37.07
CA ASP A 269 20.04 60.71 -36.73
C ASP A 269 19.77 62.14 -36.27
N HIS A 270 20.46 62.61 -35.22
CA HIS A 270 21.12 63.93 -35.18
C HIS A 270 21.90 64.09 -33.86
N GLY A 271 23.23 64.17 -33.96
CA GLY A 271 24.11 64.35 -32.80
C GLY A 271 24.28 65.81 -32.34
N VAL A 272 24.58 65.98 -31.05
CA VAL A 272 25.21 67.20 -30.51
C VAL A 272 26.41 66.79 -29.66
N SER A 273 27.61 67.25 -30.02
CA SER A 273 28.83 66.97 -29.28
C SER A 273 28.93 67.82 -28.01
N ARG A 274 29.23 67.18 -26.87
CA ARG A 274 29.90 67.86 -25.75
C ARG A 274 30.76 66.89 -24.95
N ALA A 275 32.07 67.04 -25.09
CA ALA A 275 33.04 66.36 -24.22
C ALA A 275 33.19 67.11 -22.88
N LEU A 276 33.68 66.40 -21.85
CA LEU A 276 34.86 66.72 -21.02
C LEU A 276 34.81 65.96 -19.68
N VAL A 277 35.94 65.33 -19.31
CA VAL A 277 36.47 65.07 -17.94
C VAL A 277 35.53 64.44 -16.89
N GLY A 278 35.87 63.39 -16.14
CA GLY A 278 37.13 62.65 -15.99
C GLY A 278 37.36 62.23 -14.53
N SER A 279 38.53 61.64 -14.25
CA SER A 279 39.06 61.29 -12.91
C SER A 279 38.63 59.95 -12.27
N ASP A 280 39.67 59.30 -11.76
CA ASP A 280 39.79 58.10 -10.93
C ASP A 280 38.87 57.96 -9.70
N GLY A 281 38.74 56.72 -9.23
CA GLY A 281 37.95 56.38 -8.03
C GLY A 281 38.20 54.99 -7.41
N VAL A 282 39.42 54.43 -7.53
CA VAL A 282 39.74 53.12 -6.92
C VAL A 282 40.25 53.28 -5.48
N ARG A 283 39.51 52.77 -4.49
CA ARG A 283 40.03 51.96 -3.36
C ARG A 283 38.91 51.33 -2.50
N PRO A 284 39.16 50.19 -1.86
CA PRO A 284 38.26 49.59 -0.87
C PRO A 284 38.56 50.10 0.55
N GLU A 285 37.55 50.11 1.41
CA GLU A 285 37.72 50.29 2.86
C GLU A 285 37.82 48.92 3.57
N ARG A 286 38.59 48.86 4.67
CA ARG A 286 38.98 47.63 5.35
C ARG A 286 39.28 47.89 6.83
N ASP A 287 38.91 46.92 7.67
CA ASP A 287 39.30 46.75 9.09
C ASP A 287 38.95 47.87 10.10
N ALA A 288 38.20 47.49 11.15
CA ALA A 288 38.61 47.70 12.56
C ALA A 288 37.75 46.86 13.53
N GLY A 289 38.34 46.43 14.66
CA GLY A 289 37.65 45.71 15.75
C GLY A 289 37.41 44.21 15.47
N ARG A 290 38.35 43.27 15.66
CA ARG A 290 39.45 43.14 16.66
C ARG A 290 38.93 43.02 18.11
N GLY A 291 38.92 41.79 18.63
CA GLY A 291 38.41 41.41 19.96
C GLY A 291 39.00 40.10 20.50
N LEU A 292 40.33 39.94 20.35
CA LEU A 292 41.17 39.04 21.17
C LEU A 292 41.43 39.76 22.52
N ASP A 293 41.56 39.15 23.71
CA ASP A 293 41.38 37.74 24.17
C ASP A 293 40.53 37.79 25.49
N ASP A 294 40.64 37.05 26.62
CA ASP A 294 41.58 36.05 27.14
C ASP A 294 40.99 35.23 28.34
N ARG A 295 41.64 34.09 28.63
CA ARG A 295 41.85 33.42 29.95
C ARG A 295 40.70 32.91 30.87
N PHE A 296 40.90 31.63 31.21
CA PHE A 296 40.76 30.93 32.51
C PHE A 296 39.40 30.39 33.04
N PRO A 297 39.29 29.05 33.14
CA PRO A 297 38.48 28.30 34.13
C PRO A 297 39.37 27.78 35.29
N PRO A 298 38.93 26.85 36.17
CA PRO A 298 37.68 26.76 36.97
C PRO A 298 37.95 26.48 38.49
N ARG A 299 36.91 26.53 39.34
CA ARG A 299 36.55 25.56 40.44
C ARG A 299 35.91 26.19 41.70
N CYS A 300 35.03 25.38 42.33
CA CYS A 300 34.55 25.44 43.72
C CYS A 300 33.70 26.68 44.12
N CYS A 301 32.79 26.57 45.09
CA CYS A 301 32.40 25.39 45.90
C CYS A 301 31.08 24.76 45.45
#